data_AF-Q3SW12-F1
#
_entry.id   AF-Q3SW12-F1
#
_cell.length_a   1.000
_cell.length_b   1.000
_cell.length_c   1.000
_cell.angle_alpha   90.00
_cell.angle_beta   90.00
_cell.angle_gamma   90.00
#
_symmetry.space_group_name_H-M   'P 1'
#
loop_
_entity.id
_entity.type
_entity.pdbx_description
1 polymer ?
#
loop_
_entity_poly.entity_id
_entity_poly.type
_entity_poly.pdbx_seq_one_letter_code
_entity_poly.pdbx_strand_id
1 'polypeptide(L)'
;MKSEKSLHARDYITALAASGRYLFSSKEAQAALGVSADAAKLALNRLGKRGLIAAPARGFYVIVPPEYQSLRCLPAEQFIPDLMKRLGAAYYTGLLSAAQFHGAAHHRPQEFQVMVAKARRTIVCGAVRVAFFVRKNLSAIPVQSFNTPRGTILVSSPEATAFDLVGYQGQIGGLDQVATVLGELAEKLNPEKLADVAQSAPVPWAQRLGYLLGKVDAADRTEALRSFVSTHARQTAPLLPAAPLDGAARDDVWKLAINADVEAEL
;
A
#
# COMPACT_ATOMS: atom_id res chain seq x y z
N MET A 1 -9.97 -35.63 38.93
CA MET A 1 -9.24 -34.94 37.85
C MET A 1 -10.21 -34.70 36.71
N LYS A 2 -10.77 -33.49 36.58
CA LYS A 2 -11.75 -33.19 35.51
C LYS A 2 -10.99 -33.20 34.19
N SER A 3 -11.41 -34.06 33.26
CA SER A 3 -10.96 -34.06 31.87
C SER A 3 -11.25 -32.67 31.29
N GLU A 4 -10.21 -31.87 31.05
CA GLU A 4 -10.32 -30.66 30.26
C GLU A 4 -10.80 -31.08 28.87
N LYS A 5 -12.04 -30.71 28.52
CA LYS A 5 -12.58 -30.90 27.18
C LYS A 5 -11.64 -30.18 26.21
N SER A 6 -10.93 -30.94 25.36
CA SER A 6 -10.19 -30.38 24.24
C SER A 6 -11.14 -29.52 23.41
N LEU A 7 -10.84 -28.22 23.32
CA LEU A 7 -11.61 -27.26 22.54
C LEU A 7 -11.54 -27.70 21.06
N HIS A 8 -12.67 -27.88 20.40
CA HIS A 8 -12.63 -28.18 18.97
C HIS A 8 -12.16 -26.94 18.19
N ALA A 9 -11.45 -27.18 17.07
CA ALA A 9 -10.88 -26.10 16.27
C ALA A 9 -11.92 -25.09 15.73
N ARG A 10 -13.17 -25.55 15.53
CA ARG A 10 -14.27 -24.66 15.15
C ARG A 10 -14.69 -23.76 16.32
N ASP A 11 -14.84 -24.34 17.51
CA ASP A 11 -15.23 -23.59 18.71
C ASP A 11 -14.16 -22.56 19.08
N TYR A 12 -12.88 -22.89 18.88
CA TYR A 12 -11.77 -21.96 19.04
C TYR A 12 -11.90 -20.72 18.15
N ILE A 13 -12.09 -20.88 16.84
CA ILE A 13 -12.23 -19.73 15.94
C ILE A 13 -13.53 -18.96 16.20
N THR A 14 -14.60 -19.64 16.59
CA THR A 14 -15.86 -18.97 16.96
C THR A 14 -15.69 -18.13 18.23
N ALA A 15 -15.00 -18.64 19.25
CA ALA A 15 -14.72 -17.89 20.47
C ALA A 15 -13.79 -16.68 20.21
N LEU A 16 -12.78 -16.84 19.35
CA LEU A 16 -11.93 -15.72 18.92
C LEU A 16 -12.75 -14.64 18.20
N ALA A 17 -13.56 -15.01 17.21
CA ALA A 17 -14.38 -14.06 16.47
C ALA A 17 -15.39 -13.33 17.37
N ALA A 18 -16.01 -14.05 18.33
CA ALA A 18 -16.93 -13.48 19.31
C ALA A 18 -16.26 -12.46 20.25
N SER A 19 -14.96 -12.60 20.52
CA SER A 19 -14.17 -11.62 21.28
C SER A 19 -13.55 -10.52 20.43
N GLY A 20 -13.92 -10.42 19.14
CA GLY A 20 -13.40 -9.41 18.22
C GLY A 20 -12.00 -9.75 17.66
N ARG A 21 -11.44 -10.92 17.95
CA ARG A 21 -10.13 -11.36 17.46
C ARG A 21 -10.30 -12.19 16.19
N TYR A 22 -9.78 -11.69 15.07
CA TYR A 22 -9.86 -12.37 13.76
C TYR A 22 -8.52 -12.92 13.28
N LEU A 23 -7.49 -12.82 14.10
CA LEU A 23 -6.10 -13.09 13.75
C LEU A 23 -5.49 -13.99 14.83
N PHE A 24 -4.80 -15.04 14.41
CA PHE A 24 -4.11 -15.95 15.34
C PHE A 24 -2.96 -16.68 14.64
N SER A 25 -2.05 -17.22 15.45
CA SER A 25 -0.88 -17.95 15.00
C SER A 25 -1.03 -19.48 15.13
N SER A 26 -0.19 -20.24 14.42
CA SER A 26 -0.12 -21.70 14.63
C SER A 26 0.15 -22.06 16.09
N LYS A 27 0.96 -21.27 16.80
CA LYS A 27 1.34 -21.53 18.20
C LYS A 27 0.14 -21.30 19.14
N GLU A 28 -0.62 -20.24 18.93
CA GLU A 28 -1.84 -19.98 19.71
C GLU A 28 -2.89 -21.07 19.46
N ALA A 29 -3.09 -21.49 18.21
CA ALA A 29 -3.99 -22.59 17.91
C ALA A 29 -3.53 -23.90 18.56
N GLN A 30 -2.24 -24.23 18.49
CA GLN A 30 -1.70 -25.43 19.13
C GLN A 30 -1.94 -25.42 20.65
N ALA A 31 -1.63 -24.30 21.31
CA ALA A 31 -1.81 -24.13 22.74
C ALA A 31 -3.29 -24.22 23.15
N ALA A 32 -4.18 -23.55 22.42
CA ALA A 32 -5.61 -23.51 22.73
C ALA A 32 -6.31 -24.87 22.51
N LEU A 33 -5.87 -25.65 21.52
CA LEU A 33 -6.44 -26.97 21.24
C LEU A 33 -5.87 -28.07 22.15
N GLY A 34 -4.72 -27.82 22.79
CA GLY A 34 -4.03 -28.79 23.65
C GLY A 34 -3.49 -30.01 22.87
N VAL A 35 -3.06 -29.81 21.63
CA VAL A 35 -2.65 -30.90 20.72
C VAL A 35 -1.21 -30.73 20.20
N SER A 36 -0.67 -31.78 19.57
CA SER A 36 0.63 -31.71 18.89
C SER A 36 0.60 -30.71 17.71
N ALA A 37 1.78 -30.24 17.29
CA ALA A 37 1.89 -29.33 16.15
C ALA A 37 1.29 -29.91 14.86
N ASP A 38 1.45 -31.21 14.62
CA ASP A 38 0.89 -31.90 13.45
C ASP A 38 -0.63 -32.01 13.52
N ALA A 39 -1.18 -32.33 14.69
CA ALA A 39 -2.63 -32.36 14.90
C ALA A 39 -3.26 -30.98 14.73
N ALA A 40 -2.62 -29.92 15.24
CA ALA A 40 -3.04 -28.54 15.03
C ALA A 40 -3.02 -28.17 13.54
N LYS A 41 -1.94 -28.51 12.82
CA LYS A 41 -1.82 -28.27 11.38
C LYS A 41 -2.94 -28.97 10.59
N LEU A 42 -3.26 -30.23 10.90
CA LEU A 42 -4.37 -30.96 10.28
C LEU A 42 -5.72 -30.30 10.59
N ALA A 43 -5.94 -29.85 11.83
CA ALA A 43 -7.15 -29.13 12.20
C ALA A 43 -7.32 -27.82 11.42
N LEU A 44 -6.27 -27.00 11.34
CA LEU A 44 -6.26 -25.74 10.60
C LEU A 44 -6.45 -25.97 9.09
N ASN A 45 -5.81 -26.99 8.52
CA ASN A 45 -6.03 -27.36 7.11
C ASN A 45 -7.49 -27.72 6.82
N ARG A 46 -8.18 -28.43 7.73
CA ARG A 46 -9.61 -28.74 7.59
C ARG A 46 -10.47 -27.48 7.63
N LEU A 47 -10.16 -26.52 8.51
CA LEU A 47 -10.85 -25.23 8.56
C LEU A 47 -10.62 -24.42 7.29
N GLY A 48 -9.39 -24.40 6.78
CA GLY A 48 -9.04 -23.70 5.53
C GLY A 48 -9.74 -24.29 4.31
N LYS A 49 -9.81 -25.62 4.19
CA LYS A 49 -10.59 -26.30 3.13
C LYS A 49 -12.07 -25.96 3.17
N ARG A 50 -12.61 -25.63 4.34
CA ARG A 50 -14.00 -25.20 4.54
C ARG A 50 -14.20 -23.69 4.38
N GLY A 51 -13.14 -22.94 4.06
CA GLY A 51 -13.20 -21.48 3.90
C GLY A 51 -13.44 -20.70 5.20
N LEU A 52 -13.28 -21.33 6.37
CA LEU A 52 -13.51 -20.67 7.67
C LEU A 52 -12.31 -19.86 8.16
N ILE A 53 -11.13 -20.20 7.66
CA ILE A 53 -9.89 -19.46 7.90
C ILE A 53 -9.11 -19.36 6.59
N ALA A 54 -8.21 -18.38 6.50
CA ALA A 54 -7.21 -18.29 5.46
C ALA A 54 -5.82 -18.04 6.06
N ALA A 55 -4.77 -18.22 5.27
CA ALA A 55 -3.39 -18.11 5.74
C ALA A 55 -2.58 -17.17 4.81
N PRO A 56 -2.64 -15.84 5.01
CA PRO A 56 -1.90 -14.90 4.17
C PRO A 56 -0.39 -14.98 4.36
N ALA A 57 0.09 -15.57 5.47
CA ALA A 57 1.51 -15.85 5.69
C ALA A 57 1.70 -17.14 6.50
N ARG A 58 2.90 -17.72 6.44
CA ARG A 58 3.21 -18.96 7.16
C ARG A 58 2.99 -18.79 8.67
N GLY A 59 2.10 -19.61 9.21
CA GLY A 59 1.77 -19.65 10.63
C GLY A 59 1.02 -18.42 11.15
N PHE A 60 0.41 -17.65 10.24
CA PHE A 60 -0.46 -16.52 10.51
C PHE A 60 -1.79 -16.77 9.82
N TYR A 61 -2.86 -16.81 10.58
CA TYR A 61 -4.19 -17.16 10.10
C TYR A 61 -5.16 -16.00 10.34
N VAL A 62 -6.04 -15.81 9.38
CA VAL A 62 -7.19 -14.93 9.47
C VAL A 62 -8.46 -15.76 9.55
N ILE A 63 -9.40 -15.38 10.41
CA ILE A 63 -10.75 -15.93 10.43
C ILE A 63 -11.54 -15.26 9.31
N VAL A 64 -12.21 -16.05 8.47
CA VAL A 64 -13.00 -15.54 7.34
C VAL A 64 -14.47 -15.52 7.74
N PRO A 65 -15.03 -14.34 8.08
CA PRO A 65 -16.43 -14.21 8.44
C PRO A 65 -17.34 -14.31 7.20
N PRO A 66 -18.66 -14.49 7.38
CA PRO A 66 -19.61 -14.68 6.27
C PRO A 66 -19.51 -13.61 5.16
N GLU A 67 -19.34 -12.34 5.53
CA GLU A 67 -19.24 -11.21 4.61
C GLU A 67 -18.02 -11.26 3.68
N TYR A 68 -16.99 -12.06 4.00
CA TYR A 68 -15.78 -12.21 3.19
C TYR A 68 -15.60 -13.62 2.61
N GLN A 69 -16.65 -14.44 2.59
CA GLN A 69 -16.57 -15.79 2.01
C GLN A 69 -16.20 -15.79 0.54
N SER A 70 -16.71 -14.83 -0.25
CA SER A 70 -16.38 -14.69 -1.68
C SER A 70 -14.89 -14.37 -1.90
N LEU A 71 -14.30 -13.58 -1.01
CA LEU A 71 -12.87 -13.26 -1.04
C LEU A 71 -11.99 -14.43 -0.59
N ARG A 72 -12.55 -15.37 0.20
CA ARG A 72 -11.81 -16.48 0.84
C ARG A 72 -10.60 -16.02 1.67
N CYS A 73 -10.62 -14.77 2.12
CA CYS A 73 -9.62 -14.14 2.98
C CYS A 73 -10.20 -12.82 3.52
N LEU A 74 -9.60 -12.24 4.56
CA LEU A 74 -9.92 -10.88 4.97
C LEU A 74 -9.35 -9.87 3.96
N PRO A 75 -10.01 -8.71 3.74
CA PRO A 75 -9.39 -7.59 3.05
C PRO A 75 -8.02 -7.24 3.63
N ALA A 76 -7.08 -6.84 2.78
CA ALA A 76 -5.68 -6.65 3.15
C ALA A 76 -5.49 -5.63 4.27
N GLU A 77 -6.27 -4.55 4.23
CA GLU A 77 -6.25 -3.50 5.24
C GLU A 77 -6.59 -4.00 6.66
N GLN A 78 -7.24 -5.16 6.77
CA GLN A 78 -7.64 -5.76 8.05
C GLN A 78 -6.63 -6.75 8.63
N PHE A 79 -5.57 -7.13 7.91
CA PHE A 79 -4.56 -8.06 8.43
C PHE A 79 -3.10 -7.60 8.22
N ILE A 80 -2.84 -6.68 7.30
CA ILE A 80 -1.49 -6.14 7.07
C ILE A 80 -0.88 -5.50 8.32
N PRO A 81 -1.61 -4.69 9.12
CA PRO A 81 -1.05 -4.10 10.34
C PRO A 81 -0.46 -5.15 11.29
N ASP A 82 -1.24 -6.18 11.64
CA ASP A 82 -0.80 -7.25 12.55
C ASP A 82 0.25 -8.16 11.92
N LEU A 83 0.16 -8.43 10.62
CA LEU A 83 1.18 -9.19 9.92
C LEU A 83 2.53 -8.48 9.97
N MET A 84 2.56 -7.17 9.65
CA MET A 84 3.79 -6.38 9.66
C MET A 84 4.35 -6.20 11.06
N LYS A 85 3.48 -6.01 12.07
CA LYS A 85 3.86 -6.02 13.49
C LYS A 85 4.52 -7.33 13.90
N ARG A 86 3.91 -8.48 13.56
CA ARG A 86 4.48 -9.82 13.85
C ARG A 86 5.84 -10.02 13.19
N LEU A 87 6.03 -9.47 12.00
CA LEU A 87 7.28 -9.55 11.26
C LEU A 87 8.35 -8.57 11.75
N GLY A 88 8.01 -7.65 12.66
CA GLY A 88 8.90 -6.57 13.09
C GLY A 88 9.30 -5.64 11.94
N ALA A 89 8.43 -5.49 10.93
CA ALA A 89 8.73 -4.77 9.71
C ALA A 89 7.92 -3.47 9.65
N ALA A 90 8.62 -2.35 9.49
CA ALA A 90 7.99 -1.07 9.17
C ALA A 90 7.32 -1.12 7.79
N TYR A 91 6.19 -0.44 7.67
CA TYR A 91 5.40 -0.38 6.44
C TYR A 91 4.55 0.88 6.39
N TYR A 92 4.04 1.20 5.20
CA TYR A 92 2.84 2.00 5.03
C TYR A 92 2.09 1.53 3.76
N THR A 93 0.79 1.82 3.69
CA THR A 93 -0.01 1.66 2.48
C THR A 93 0.33 2.79 1.54
N GLY A 94 0.78 2.50 0.32
CA GLY A 94 1.26 3.48 -0.66
C GLY A 94 0.55 3.39 -2.00
N LEU A 95 1.01 4.19 -2.97
CA LEU A 95 0.59 4.12 -4.36
C LEU A 95 -0.94 4.26 -4.53
N LEU A 96 -1.55 3.52 -5.45
CA LEU A 96 -2.99 3.57 -5.76
C LEU A 96 -3.86 3.15 -4.56
N SER A 97 -3.36 2.25 -3.71
CA SER A 97 -4.07 1.89 -2.47
C SER A 97 -4.14 3.07 -1.49
N ALA A 98 -3.06 3.85 -1.35
CA ALA A 98 -3.10 5.06 -0.54
C ALA A 98 -4.00 6.14 -1.15
N ALA A 99 -3.91 6.32 -2.47
CA ALA A 99 -4.75 7.27 -3.19
C ALA A 99 -6.25 6.95 -2.98
N GLN A 100 -6.63 5.66 -2.96
CA GLN A 100 -7.98 5.22 -2.60
C GLN A 100 -8.41 5.64 -1.19
N PHE A 101 -7.55 5.54 -0.17
CA PHE A 101 -7.87 6.01 1.18
C PHE A 101 -8.08 7.52 1.25
N HIS A 102 -7.41 8.25 0.37
CA HIS A 102 -7.61 9.68 0.17
C HIS A 102 -8.77 9.97 -0.78
N GLY A 103 -9.58 8.99 -1.20
CA GLY A 103 -10.68 9.22 -2.15
C GLY A 103 -10.24 9.76 -3.52
N ALA A 104 -9.00 9.48 -3.91
CA ALA A 104 -8.42 9.80 -5.21
C ALA A 104 -8.08 8.48 -5.92
N ALA A 105 -9.12 7.76 -6.31
CA ALA A 105 -8.98 6.51 -7.04
C ALA A 105 -10.10 6.38 -8.06
N HIS A 106 -9.81 6.85 -9.27
CA HIS A 106 -10.66 6.69 -10.45
C HIS A 106 -11.16 5.24 -10.62
N HIS A 107 -10.28 4.28 -10.36
CA HIS A 107 -10.59 2.86 -10.33
C HIS A 107 -10.10 2.21 -9.05
N ARG A 108 -10.82 1.16 -8.60
CA ARG A 108 -10.38 0.37 -7.46
C ARG A 108 -9.08 -0.36 -7.80
N PRO A 109 -8.02 -0.23 -6.98
CA PRO A 109 -6.79 -0.98 -7.16
C PRO A 109 -7.05 -2.49 -7.16
N GLN A 110 -6.46 -3.20 -8.13
CA GLN A 110 -6.59 -4.66 -8.24
C GLN A 110 -5.82 -5.42 -7.13
N GLU A 111 -4.76 -4.81 -6.61
CA GLU A 111 -3.95 -5.34 -5.53
C GLU A 111 -3.79 -4.28 -4.45
N PHE A 112 -3.69 -4.72 -3.19
CA PHE A 112 -3.35 -3.82 -2.08
C PHE A 112 -1.85 -3.56 -2.08
N GLN A 113 -1.45 -2.30 -2.14
CA GLN A 113 -0.06 -1.89 -2.38
C GLN A 113 0.58 -1.38 -1.09
N VAL A 114 1.67 -2.04 -0.68
CA VAL A 114 2.34 -1.78 0.59
C VAL A 114 3.81 -1.43 0.34
N MET A 115 4.24 -0.31 0.90
CA MET A 115 5.63 0.13 0.89
C MET A 115 6.39 -0.49 2.06
N VAL A 116 7.58 -1.02 1.79
CA VAL A 116 8.44 -1.73 2.75
C VAL A 116 9.91 -1.36 2.56
N ALA A 117 10.73 -1.53 3.61
CA ALA A 117 12.16 -1.23 3.55
C ALA A 117 12.99 -2.31 2.81
N LYS A 118 12.47 -3.54 2.75
CA LYS A 118 13.16 -4.69 2.14
C LYS A 118 12.18 -5.46 1.27
N ALA A 119 12.65 -6.00 0.15
CA ALA A 119 11.83 -6.75 -0.80
C ALA A 119 11.08 -7.90 -0.12
N ARG A 120 9.82 -8.10 -0.53
CA ARG A 120 8.96 -9.19 -0.04
C ARG A 120 8.18 -9.78 -1.20
N ARG A 121 7.83 -11.06 -1.08
CA ARG A 121 6.96 -11.73 -2.04
C ARG A 121 5.53 -11.24 -1.88
N THR A 122 4.83 -11.07 -3.00
CA THR A 122 3.39 -10.81 -3.06
C THR A 122 2.62 -11.85 -2.23
N ILE A 123 1.60 -11.40 -1.50
CA ILE A 123 0.66 -12.30 -0.83
C ILE A 123 -0.49 -12.56 -1.78
N VAL A 124 -0.85 -13.84 -1.92
CA VAL A 124 -2.08 -14.28 -2.58
C VAL A 124 -2.85 -15.13 -1.57
N CYS A 125 -4.02 -14.64 -1.16
CA CYS A 125 -4.87 -15.26 -0.16
C CYS A 125 -6.32 -15.21 -0.64
N GLY A 126 -6.81 -16.33 -1.19
CA GLY A 126 -8.10 -16.32 -1.88
C GLY A 126 -8.07 -15.37 -3.09
N ALA A 127 -9.02 -14.45 -3.16
CA ALA A 127 -9.04 -13.37 -4.16
C ALA A 127 -8.22 -12.14 -3.74
N VAL A 128 -7.75 -12.08 -2.48
CA VAL A 128 -6.99 -10.94 -1.96
C VAL A 128 -5.54 -11.04 -2.39
N ARG A 129 -5.02 -9.94 -2.94
CA ARG A 129 -3.65 -9.81 -3.43
C ARG A 129 -2.99 -8.61 -2.76
N VAL A 130 -1.76 -8.79 -2.28
CA VAL A 130 -0.95 -7.71 -1.68
C VAL A 130 0.40 -7.65 -2.36
N ALA A 131 0.67 -6.54 -3.03
CA ALA A 131 1.96 -6.23 -3.62
C ALA A 131 2.83 -5.42 -2.65
N PHE A 132 4.13 -5.71 -2.67
CA PHE A 132 5.13 -5.03 -1.85
C PHE A 132 6.13 -4.29 -2.71
N PHE A 133 6.35 -3.01 -2.39
CA PHE A 133 7.26 -2.13 -3.11
C PHE A 133 8.35 -1.62 -2.15
N VAL A 134 9.59 -1.55 -2.63
CA VAL A 134 10.73 -1.18 -1.77
C VAL A 134 10.94 0.32 -1.78
N ARG A 135 10.95 0.94 -0.60
CA ARG A 135 11.24 2.37 -0.38
C ARG A 135 12.46 2.52 0.55
N LYS A 136 13.53 3.15 0.06
CA LYS A 136 14.82 3.25 0.79
C LYS A 136 14.71 4.04 2.12
N ASN A 137 14.00 5.17 2.11
CA ASN A 137 13.84 6.04 3.28
C ASN A 137 12.45 5.89 3.93
N LEU A 138 11.97 4.65 4.05
CA LEU A 138 10.60 4.34 4.47
C LEU A 138 10.17 5.09 5.74
N SER A 139 11.04 5.17 6.75
CA SER A 139 10.73 5.79 8.04
C SER A 139 10.64 7.33 7.99
N ALA A 140 11.18 7.96 6.95
CA ALA A 140 11.10 9.41 6.76
C ALA A 140 9.83 9.83 6.00
N ILE A 141 9.06 8.88 5.48
CA ILE A 141 7.87 9.18 4.70
C ILE A 141 6.72 9.52 5.66
N PRO A 142 6.07 10.68 5.51
CA PRO A 142 4.95 11.04 6.36
C PRO A 142 3.76 10.12 6.09
N VAL A 143 3.18 9.61 7.17
CA VAL A 143 2.03 8.71 7.16
C VAL A 143 0.90 9.25 8.02
N GLN A 144 -0.32 8.81 7.71
CA GLN A 144 -1.55 9.09 8.43
C GLN A 144 -2.20 7.76 8.84
N SER A 145 -2.90 7.77 9.97
CA SER A 145 -3.64 6.60 10.46
C SER A 145 -5.09 6.65 10.00
N PHE A 146 -5.57 5.58 9.38
CA PHE A 146 -6.96 5.41 8.97
C PHE A 146 -7.62 4.28 9.75
N ASN A 147 -8.90 4.45 10.07
CA ASN A 147 -9.70 3.38 10.68
C ASN A 147 -10.08 2.33 9.64
N THR A 148 -10.07 1.08 10.06
CA THR A 148 -10.55 -0.08 9.28
C THR A 148 -11.59 -0.81 10.15
N PRO A 149 -12.41 -1.71 9.56
CA PRO A 149 -13.35 -2.51 10.35
C PRO A 149 -12.71 -3.36 11.47
N ARG A 150 -11.39 -3.60 11.43
CA ARG A 150 -10.67 -4.48 12.35
C ARG A 150 -9.44 -3.84 13.01
N GLY A 151 -9.36 -2.50 13.04
CA GLY A 151 -8.25 -1.78 13.66
C GLY A 151 -7.86 -0.52 12.89
N THR A 152 -6.59 -0.16 12.89
CA THR A 152 -6.06 0.98 12.11
C THR A 152 -5.01 0.55 11.11
N ILE A 153 -4.83 1.33 10.06
CA ILE A 153 -3.80 1.14 9.05
C ILE A 153 -3.03 2.44 8.82
N LEU A 154 -1.73 2.30 8.54
CA LEU A 154 -0.87 3.41 8.16
C LEU A 154 -0.92 3.60 6.64
N VAL A 155 -1.15 4.83 6.21
CA VAL A 155 -1.26 5.24 4.80
C VAL A 155 -0.34 6.42 4.57
N SER A 156 0.39 6.49 3.44
CA SER A 156 1.17 7.68 3.09
C SER A 156 0.29 8.93 3.07
N SER A 157 0.81 10.10 3.47
CA SER A 157 0.08 11.36 3.29
C SER A 157 -0.27 11.60 1.82
N PRO A 158 -1.21 12.50 1.48
CA PRO A 158 -1.49 12.84 0.09
C PRO A 158 -0.23 13.23 -0.70
N GLU A 159 0.65 14.04 -0.09
CA GLU A 159 1.90 14.49 -0.70
C GLU A 159 2.89 13.35 -0.90
N ALA A 160 3.08 12.49 0.11
CA ALA A 160 3.91 11.30 -0.03
C ALA A 160 3.36 10.32 -1.09
N THR A 161 2.03 10.19 -1.17
CA THR A 161 1.35 9.39 -2.18
C THR A 161 1.64 9.93 -3.57
N ALA A 162 1.54 11.24 -3.80
CA ALA A 162 1.86 11.88 -5.07
C ALA A 162 3.30 11.59 -5.52
N PHE A 163 4.27 11.68 -4.60
CA PHE A 163 5.66 11.31 -4.88
C PHE A 163 5.83 9.83 -5.23
N ASP A 164 5.17 8.94 -4.48
CA ASP A 164 5.24 7.51 -4.73
C ASP A 164 4.59 7.15 -6.08
N LEU A 165 3.47 7.77 -6.47
CA LEU A 165 2.86 7.54 -7.79
C LEU A 165 3.85 7.87 -8.92
N VAL A 166 4.51 9.02 -8.86
CA VAL A 166 5.52 9.44 -9.84
C VAL A 166 6.75 8.53 -9.83
N GLY A 167 7.23 8.20 -8.64
CA GLY A 167 8.44 7.40 -8.46
C GLY A 167 8.32 5.96 -8.92
N TYR A 168 7.11 5.42 -8.85
CA TYR A 168 6.79 4.03 -9.17
C TYR A 168 5.81 3.92 -10.35
N GLN A 169 5.76 4.94 -11.22
CA GLN A 169 4.83 5.02 -12.36
C GLN A 169 4.78 3.74 -13.21
N GLY A 170 5.93 3.12 -13.45
CA GLY A 170 6.03 1.88 -14.25
C GLY A 170 5.43 0.64 -13.59
N GLN A 171 5.10 0.70 -12.30
CA GLN A 171 4.45 -0.38 -11.57
C GLN A 171 2.94 -0.15 -11.34
N ILE A 172 2.42 1.01 -11.73
CA ILE A 172 1.03 1.40 -11.44
C ILE A 172 0.23 1.81 -12.67
N GLY A 173 0.72 1.54 -13.87
CA GLY A 173 0.00 1.81 -15.12
C GLY A 173 0.54 2.96 -15.96
N GLY A 174 1.70 3.53 -15.61
CA GLY A 174 2.36 4.58 -16.39
C GLY A 174 1.97 6.00 -15.98
N LEU A 175 2.40 6.98 -16.78
CA LEU A 175 2.23 8.40 -16.47
C LEU A 175 0.79 8.88 -16.62
N ASP A 176 -0.01 8.30 -17.52
CA ASP A 176 -1.42 8.64 -17.70
C ASP A 176 -2.21 8.32 -16.43
N GLN A 177 -2.05 7.09 -15.91
CA GLN A 177 -2.66 6.69 -14.64
C GLN A 177 -2.19 7.54 -13.46
N VAL A 178 -0.93 7.99 -13.47
CA VAL A 178 -0.42 8.94 -12.47
C VAL A 178 -1.14 10.28 -12.59
N ALA A 179 -1.25 10.83 -13.80
CA ALA A 179 -1.92 12.12 -14.03
C ALA A 179 -3.38 12.07 -13.60
N THR A 180 -4.15 11.07 -14.04
CA THR A 180 -5.55 10.85 -13.60
C THR A 180 -5.68 10.88 -12.08
N VAL A 181 -4.87 10.11 -11.36
CA VAL A 181 -4.93 10.06 -9.89
C VAL A 181 -4.48 11.37 -9.24
N LEU A 182 -3.49 12.05 -9.83
CA LEU A 182 -3.04 13.36 -9.33
C LEU A 182 -4.13 14.43 -9.47
N GLY A 183 -4.94 14.39 -10.53
CA GLY A 183 -6.08 15.31 -10.70
C GLY A 183 -7.06 15.23 -9.53
N GLU A 184 -7.45 14.01 -9.13
CA GLU A 184 -8.34 13.80 -7.97
C GLU A 184 -7.65 14.07 -6.62
N LEU A 185 -6.34 13.77 -6.52
CA LEU A 185 -5.57 13.94 -5.29
C LEU A 185 -5.22 15.40 -5.02
N ALA A 186 -5.18 16.25 -6.05
CA ALA A 186 -4.73 17.64 -6.00
C ALA A 186 -5.45 18.48 -4.94
N GLU A 187 -6.76 18.26 -4.75
CA GLU A 187 -7.56 18.97 -3.74
C GLU A 187 -7.07 18.76 -2.30
N LYS A 188 -6.35 17.66 -2.06
CA LYS A 188 -5.85 17.25 -0.74
C LYS A 188 -4.39 17.60 -0.52
N LEU A 189 -3.71 18.14 -1.54
CA LEU A 189 -2.29 18.46 -1.48
C LEU A 189 -2.06 19.80 -0.80
N ASN A 190 -1.11 19.82 0.14
CA ASN A 190 -0.57 21.05 0.67
C ASN A 190 0.78 21.39 0.00
N PRO A 191 0.96 22.59 -0.58
CA PRO A 191 2.19 22.96 -1.28
C PRO A 191 3.47 22.86 -0.43
N GLU A 192 3.42 23.32 0.82
CA GLU A 192 4.58 23.30 1.72
C GLU A 192 4.96 21.86 2.07
N LYS A 193 3.96 21.02 2.37
CA LYS A 193 4.19 19.59 2.65
C LYS A 193 4.74 18.84 1.44
N LEU A 194 4.40 19.23 0.21
CA LEU A 194 5.02 18.68 -1.00
C LEU A 194 6.52 18.97 -1.02
N ALA A 195 6.93 20.20 -0.71
CA ALA A 195 8.33 20.58 -0.63
C ALA A 195 9.06 19.85 0.52
N ASP A 196 8.40 19.65 1.67
CA ASP A 196 8.96 18.86 2.77
C ASP A 196 9.21 17.40 2.37
N VAL A 197 8.24 16.75 1.72
CA VAL A 197 8.39 15.37 1.23
C VAL A 197 9.50 15.28 0.19
N ALA A 198 9.68 16.30 -0.66
CA ALA A 198 10.71 16.35 -1.69
C ALA A 198 12.12 16.15 -1.12
N GLN A 199 12.38 16.59 0.11
CA GLN A 199 13.67 16.41 0.80
C GLN A 199 14.01 14.92 1.04
N SER A 200 12.99 14.06 1.11
CA SER A 200 13.13 12.62 1.34
C SER A 200 13.09 11.77 0.05
N ALA A 201 12.90 12.40 -1.10
CA ALA A 201 12.71 11.76 -2.39
C ALA A 201 13.83 12.13 -3.40
N PRO A 202 14.07 11.31 -4.43
CA PRO A 202 14.95 11.71 -5.53
C PRO A 202 14.45 12.98 -6.21
N VAL A 203 15.34 13.95 -6.45
CA VAL A 203 15.01 15.22 -7.11
C VAL A 203 14.24 15.04 -8.44
N PRO A 204 14.56 14.05 -9.30
CA PRO A 204 13.77 13.80 -10.51
C PRO A 204 12.29 13.51 -10.26
N TRP A 205 11.91 13.03 -9.08
CA TRP A 205 10.50 12.81 -8.74
C TRP A 205 9.79 14.13 -8.48
N ALA A 206 10.44 15.08 -7.81
CA ALA A 206 9.91 16.43 -7.61
C ALA A 206 9.76 17.18 -8.95
N GLN A 207 10.74 17.04 -9.84
CA GLN A 207 10.69 17.62 -11.19
C GLN A 207 9.46 17.11 -11.95
N ARG A 208 9.30 15.79 -12.04
CA ARG A 208 8.15 15.15 -12.73
C ARG A 208 6.82 15.48 -12.07
N LEU A 209 6.74 15.44 -10.75
CA LEU A 209 5.50 15.71 -10.03
C LEU A 209 5.00 17.13 -10.29
N GLY A 210 5.90 18.13 -10.24
CA GLY A 210 5.54 19.51 -10.53
C GLY A 210 4.99 19.69 -11.95
N TYR A 211 5.62 19.08 -12.94
CA TYR A 211 5.13 19.09 -14.33
C TYR A 211 3.77 18.42 -14.47
N LEU A 212 3.60 17.22 -13.89
CA LEU A 212 2.36 16.46 -13.98
C LEU A 212 1.19 17.15 -13.26
N LEU A 213 1.43 17.82 -12.13
CA LEU A 213 0.42 18.64 -11.47
C LEU A 213 -0.01 19.83 -12.35
N GLY A 214 0.92 20.43 -13.10
CA GLY A 214 0.59 21.46 -14.09
C GLY A 214 -0.28 20.93 -15.24
N LYS A 215 -0.13 19.66 -15.62
CA LYS A 215 -0.93 19.01 -16.67
C LYS A 215 -2.38 18.72 -16.28
N VAL A 216 -2.66 18.67 -14.97
CA VAL A 216 -4.00 18.38 -14.42
C VAL A 216 -4.59 19.61 -13.73
N ASP A 217 -4.24 20.80 -14.21
CA ASP A 217 -4.73 22.09 -13.73
C ASP A 217 -4.52 22.35 -12.22
N ALA A 218 -3.55 21.67 -11.61
CA ALA A 218 -3.17 21.80 -10.20
C ALA A 218 -1.86 22.58 -10.01
N ALA A 219 -1.55 23.49 -10.94
CA ALA A 219 -0.32 24.29 -10.92
C ALA A 219 -0.21 25.20 -9.68
N ASP A 220 -1.35 25.62 -9.12
CA ASP A 220 -1.45 26.38 -7.87
C ASP A 220 -0.86 25.63 -6.66
N ARG A 221 -0.76 24.29 -6.73
CA ARG A 221 -0.17 23.45 -5.69
C ARG A 221 1.35 23.37 -5.73
N THR A 222 1.99 23.94 -6.75
CA THR A 222 3.39 23.61 -7.09
C THR A 222 4.44 24.64 -6.69
N GLU A 223 4.06 25.81 -6.17
CA GLU A 223 5.00 26.92 -5.98
C GLU A 223 6.17 26.61 -5.03
N ALA A 224 5.89 26.03 -3.86
CA ALA A 224 6.94 25.62 -2.93
C ALA A 224 7.82 24.49 -3.54
N LEU A 225 7.22 23.56 -4.29
CA LEU A 225 7.93 22.49 -4.97
C LEU A 225 8.83 23.03 -6.10
N ARG A 226 8.40 24.07 -6.82
CA ARG A 226 9.18 24.77 -7.84
C ARG A 226 10.42 25.41 -7.21
N SER A 227 10.27 26.06 -6.06
CA SER A 227 11.40 26.62 -5.29
C SER A 227 12.39 25.54 -4.83
N PHE A 228 11.88 24.37 -4.42
CA PHE A 228 12.74 23.22 -4.10
C PHE A 228 13.53 22.76 -5.34
N VAL A 229 12.87 22.59 -6.49
CA VAL A 229 13.50 22.13 -7.74
C VAL A 229 14.52 23.14 -8.27
N SER A 230 14.21 24.45 -8.24
CA SER A 230 15.14 25.48 -8.71
C SER A 230 16.47 25.44 -7.96
N THR A 231 16.40 25.20 -6.64
CA THR A 231 17.55 25.13 -5.73
C THR A 231 18.35 23.82 -5.87
N HIS A 232 17.68 22.67 -5.98
CA HIS A 232 18.31 21.36 -5.84
C HIS A 232 18.58 20.65 -7.18
N ALA A 233 17.78 20.89 -8.22
CA ALA A 233 17.97 20.22 -9.50
C ALA A 233 19.13 20.83 -10.28
N ARG A 234 20.18 20.02 -10.49
CA ARG A 234 21.37 20.39 -11.27
C ARG A 234 21.33 19.90 -12.72
N GLN A 235 20.46 18.97 -13.02
CA GLN A 235 20.37 18.30 -14.32
C GLN A 235 18.93 18.27 -14.82
N THR A 236 18.79 18.28 -16.13
CA THR A 236 17.51 18.01 -16.79
C THR A 236 17.19 16.52 -16.66
N ALA A 237 16.06 16.17 -16.06
CA ALA A 237 15.61 14.79 -15.95
C ALA A 237 14.63 14.44 -17.09
N PRO A 238 14.58 13.19 -17.57
CA PRO A 238 13.52 12.76 -18.48
C PRO A 238 12.19 12.67 -17.75
N LEU A 239 11.09 13.08 -18.39
CA LEU A 239 9.73 12.88 -17.89
C LEU A 239 9.44 11.38 -17.73
N LEU A 240 9.72 10.59 -18.79
CA LEU A 240 9.64 9.13 -18.79
C LEU A 240 11.05 8.53 -18.94
N PRO A 241 11.67 7.95 -17.87
CA PRO A 241 13.05 7.48 -17.90
C PRO A 241 13.40 6.44 -18.97
N ALA A 242 12.43 5.60 -19.35
CA ALA A 242 12.65 4.49 -20.26
C ALA A 242 12.43 4.87 -21.74
N ALA A 243 11.94 6.07 -22.03
CA ALA A 243 11.66 6.53 -23.39
C ALA A 243 12.88 7.25 -24.02
N PRO A 244 13.05 7.20 -25.35
CA PRO A 244 14.08 7.96 -26.06
C PRO A 244 14.00 9.46 -25.76
N LEU A 245 15.11 10.18 -25.89
CA LEU A 245 15.17 11.64 -25.64
C LEU A 245 15.26 12.47 -26.92
N ASP A 246 15.37 11.82 -28.08
CA ASP A 246 15.56 12.48 -29.36
C ASP A 246 14.36 13.41 -29.68
N GLY A 247 14.66 14.69 -29.88
CA GLY A 247 13.64 15.71 -30.17
C GLY A 247 12.76 16.12 -28.98
N ALA A 248 13.02 15.63 -27.76
CA ALA A 248 12.23 15.97 -26.59
C ALA A 248 12.29 17.48 -26.27
N ALA A 249 11.13 18.12 -26.16
CA ALA A 249 11.02 19.51 -25.75
C ALA A 249 11.53 19.68 -24.30
N ARG A 250 12.08 20.85 -23.98
CA ARG A 250 12.56 21.15 -22.64
C ARG A 250 11.55 22.01 -21.89
N ASP A 251 11.27 21.63 -20.66
CA ASP A 251 10.60 22.46 -19.66
C ASP A 251 11.68 23.01 -18.72
N ASP A 252 11.98 24.31 -18.85
CA ASP A 252 13.03 24.96 -18.08
C ASP A 252 12.64 25.18 -16.61
N VAL A 253 11.35 25.28 -16.31
CA VAL A 253 10.82 25.49 -14.95
C VAL A 253 11.09 24.26 -14.08
N TRP A 254 10.71 23.09 -14.60
CA TRP A 254 10.90 21.82 -13.92
C TRP A 254 12.23 21.15 -14.25
N LYS A 255 13.00 21.73 -15.19
CA LYS A 255 14.23 21.15 -15.75
C LYS A 255 13.94 19.72 -16.23
N LEU A 256 12.94 19.56 -17.10
CA LEU A 256 12.57 18.27 -17.67
C LEU A 256 12.77 18.22 -19.17
N ALA A 257 13.12 17.03 -19.68
CA ALA A 257 12.95 16.67 -21.07
C ALA A 257 11.61 15.95 -21.21
N ILE A 258 10.67 16.58 -21.93
CA ILE A 258 9.33 16.08 -22.15
C ILE A 258 9.38 15.08 -23.31
N ASN A 259 9.59 13.83 -22.95
CA ASN A 259 9.85 12.72 -23.87
C ASN A 259 8.75 11.65 -23.88
N ALA A 260 7.58 12.02 -23.37
CA ALA A 260 6.36 11.24 -23.43
C ALA A 260 5.19 12.23 -23.44
N ASP A 261 4.12 11.88 -24.15
CA ASP A 261 2.85 12.55 -23.96
C ASP A 261 2.14 11.96 -22.74
N VAL A 262 1.31 12.76 -22.09
CA VAL A 262 0.57 12.34 -20.89
C VAL A 262 -0.86 12.84 -21.00
N GLU A 263 -1.80 11.91 -20.97
CA GLU A 263 -3.23 12.17 -21.03
C GLU A 263 -3.88 11.74 -19.71
N ALA A 264 -4.60 12.66 -19.07
CA ALA A 264 -5.37 12.36 -17.86
C ALA A 264 -6.82 12.04 -18.24
N GLU A 265 -7.35 10.97 -17.66
CA GLU A 265 -8.77 10.63 -17.70
C GLU A 265 -9.46 11.32 -16.50
N LEU A 266 -10.04 12.49 -16.72
CA LEU A 266 -10.72 13.30 -15.69
C LEU A 266 -12.25 13.23 -15.83
#